data_AF-A0A6L4A9J9-F1
#
_entry.id   AF-A0A6L4A9J9-F1
#
_cell.length_a   1.000
_cell.length_b   1.000
_cell.length_c   1.000
_cell.angle_alpha   90.00
_cell.angle_beta   90.00
_cell.angle_gamma   90.00
#
_symmetry.space_group_name_H-M   'P 1'
#
loop_
_entity.id
_entity.type
_entity.pdbx_description
1 polymer ?
#
loop_
_entity_poly.entity_id
_entity_poly.type
_entity_poly.pdbx_seq_one_letter_code
_entity_poly.pdbx_strand_id
1 'polypeptide(L)'
;MDFSTLIAHVIAIAIPALTIYLFYAFDLYGTGRISTVLLSFGWGAIGAFGIANLTYELVFGGVQFEALTTRVAPTLEELLKSVVLVYLVYQPRFRYIVDGTIYGIAVGIGFAMSETIMIYL
;
A
#
# COMPACT_ATOMS: atom_id res chain seq x y z
N MET A 1 -20.98 3.68 16.53
CA MET A 1 -20.53 4.30 15.27
C MET A 1 -21.66 5.15 14.75
N ASP A 2 -21.39 6.41 14.47
CA ASP A 2 -22.37 7.29 13.86
C ASP A 2 -22.56 6.89 12.38
N PHE A 3 -23.71 7.21 11.81
CA PHE A 3 -24.03 6.85 10.44
C PHE A 3 -23.00 7.40 9.43
N SER A 4 -22.43 8.57 9.69
CA SER A 4 -21.36 9.17 8.91
C SER A 4 -20.05 8.37 8.96
N THR A 5 -19.65 7.88 10.14
CA THR A 5 -18.40 7.12 10.28
C THR A 5 -18.51 5.75 9.64
N LEU A 6 -19.70 5.13 9.68
CA LEU A 6 -19.97 3.89 8.94
C LEU A 6 -19.80 4.08 7.43
N ILE A 7 -20.37 5.15 6.86
CA ILE A 7 -20.22 5.46 5.43
C ILE A 7 -18.75 5.67 5.08
N ALA A 8 -18.00 6.39 5.91
CA ALA A 8 -16.58 6.65 5.66
C ALA A 8 -15.75 5.36 5.61
N HIS A 9 -15.97 4.42 6.52
CA HIS A 9 -15.31 3.11 6.51
C HIS A 9 -15.69 2.29 5.27
N VAL A 10 -16.96 2.30 4.87
CA VAL A 10 -17.41 1.61 3.66
C VAL A 10 -16.70 2.16 2.42
N ILE A 11 -16.61 3.48 2.29
CA ILE A 11 -15.91 4.12 1.17
C ILE A 11 -14.42 3.79 1.19
N ALA A 12 -13.78 3.88 2.36
CA ALA A 12 -12.36 3.61 2.56
C ALA A 12 -11.95 2.17 2.20
N ILE A 13 -12.88 1.21 2.24
CA ILE A 13 -12.62 -0.18 1.83
C ILE A 13 -13.09 -0.43 0.39
N ALA A 14 -14.28 0.04 0.03
CA ALA A 14 -14.90 -0.26 -1.25
C ALA A 14 -14.13 0.32 -2.44
N ILE A 15 -13.61 1.54 -2.33
CA ILE A 15 -12.86 2.18 -3.43
C ILE A 15 -11.53 1.48 -3.68
N PRO A 16 -10.68 1.21 -2.66
CA PRO A 16 -9.51 0.34 -2.79
C PRO A 16 -9.79 -1.02 -3.42
N ALA A 17 -10.80 -1.73 -2.91
CA ALA A 17 -11.16 -3.05 -3.41
C ALA A 17 -11.62 -3.00 -4.88
N LEU A 18 -12.45 -2.01 -5.24
CA LEU A 18 -12.90 -1.81 -6.62
C LEU A 18 -11.72 -1.52 -7.54
N THR A 19 -10.78 -0.68 -7.12
CA THR A 19 -9.61 -0.33 -7.92
C THR A 19 -8.76 -1.56 -8.22
N ILE A 20 -8.45 -2.39 -7.21
CA ILE A 20 -7.71 -3.65 -7.40
C ILE A 20 -8.47 -4.59 -8.34
N TYR A 21 -9.80 -4.71 -8.15
CA TYR A 21 -10.64 -5.52 -9.02
C TYR A 21 -10.59 -5.05 -10.48
N LEU A 22 -10.70 -3.75 -10.74
CA LEU A 22 -10.65 -3.19 -12.10
C LEU A 22 -9.29 -3.46 -12.75
N PHE A 23 -8.18 -3.24 -12.04
CA PHE A 23 -6.85 -3.52 -12.59
C PHE A 23 -6.62 -5.02 -12.87
N TYR A 24 -7.18 -5.90 -12.04
CA TYR A 24 -7.15 -7.33 -12.30
C TYR A 24 -8.05 -7.72 -13.49
N ALA A 25 -9.25 -7.14 -13.59
CA ALA A 25 -10.19 -7.41 -14.68
C ALA A 25 -9.70 -6.91 -16.04
N PHE A 26 -8.91 -5.83 -16.05
CA PHE A 26 -8.28 -5.28 -17.25
C PHE A 26 -6.86 -5.78 -17.50
N ASP A 27 -6.39 -6.81 -16.77
CA ASP A 27 -5.10 -7.44 -17.04
C ASP A 27 -5.15 -8.18 -18.39
N LEU A 28 -4.75 -7.46 -19.44
CA LEU A 28 -4.72 -7.92 -20.84
C LEU A 28 -3.68 -9.03 -21.07
N TYR A 29 -2.69 -9.18 -20.20
CA TYR A 29 -1.60 -10.15 -20.37
C TYR A 29 -1.84 -11.44 -19.58
N GLY A 30 -2.71 -11.41 -18.56
CA GLY A 30 -3.18 -12.60 -17.83
C GLY A 30 -2.08 -13.41 -17.15
N THR A 31 -0.91 -12.82 -16.97
CA THR A 31 0.29 -13.48 -16.44
C THR A 31 0.47 -13.28 -14.95
N GLY A 32 -0.18 -12.26 -14.38
CA GLY A 32 -0.20 -11.99 -12.96
C GLY A 32 -1.02 -13.03 -12.18
N ARG A 33 -0.38 -13.74 -11.25
CA ARG A 33 -1.12 -14.57 -10.29
C ARG A 33 -1.81 -13.66 -9.28
N ILE A 34 -3.11 -13.88 -9.03
CA ILE A 34 -3.87 -13.16 -8.01
C ILE A 34 -3.21 -13.26 -6.62
N SER A 35 -2.54 -14.37 -6.33
CA SER A 35 -1.78 -14.54 -5.09
C SER A 35 -0.65 -13.51 -4.94
N THR A 36 0.01 -13.13 -6.04
CA THR A 36 1.08 -12.12 -6.02
C THR A 36 0.49 -10.73 -5.79
N VAL A 37 -0.65 -10.42 -6.42
CA VAL A 37 -1.38 -9.17 -6.21
C VAL A 37 -1.83 -9.03 -4.75
N LEU A 38 -2.41 -10.09 -4.18
CA LEU A 38 -2.81 -10.11 -2.77
C LEU A 38 -1.63 -10.02 -1.81
N LEU A 39 -0.50 -10.64 -2.15
CA LEU A 39 0.74 -10.50 -1.37
C LEU A 39 1.27 -9.07 -1.42
N SER A 40 1.29 -8.45 -2.60
CA SER A 40 1.65 -7.04 -2.77
C SER A 40 0.74 -6.11 -1.98
N PHE A 41 -0.58 -6.32 -2.06
CA PHE A 41 -1.56 -5.59 -1.26
C PHE A 41 -1.31 -5.78 0.25
N GLY A 42 -1.14 -7.01 0.71
CA GLY A 42 -0.87 -7.33 2.11
C GLY A 42 0.45 -6.74 2.60
N TRP A 43 1.48 -6.70 1.76
CA TRP A 43 2.72 -6.00 2.07
C TRP A 43 2.48 -4.51 2.28
N GLY A 44 1.74 -3.85 1.39
CA GLY A 44 1.38 -2.44 1.56
C GLY A 44 0.61 -2.18 2.86
N ALA A 45 -0.46 -2.95 3.08
CA ALA A 45 -1.40 -2.76 4.17
C ALA A 45 -0.82 -3.09 5.56
N ILE A 46 0.02 -4.12 5.66
CA ILE A 46 0.50 -4.63 6.96
C ILE A 46 2.01 -4.38 7.10
N GLY A 47 2.79 -4.77 6.10
CA GLY A 47 4.26 -4.69 6.14
C GLY A 47 4.77 -3.26 6.10
N ALA A 48 4.61 -2.60 4.95
CA ALA A 48 5.08 -1.23 4.74
C ALA A 48 4.44 -0.24 5.71
N PHE A 49 3.11 -0.28 5.88
CA PHE A 49 2.42 0.56 6.85
C PHE A 49 2.88 0.30 8.29
N GLY A 50 2.93 -0.97 8.73
CA GLY A 50 3.33 -1.31 10.09
C GLY A 50 4.75 -0.89 10.42
N ILE A 51 5.70 -1.11 9.49
CA ILE A 51 7.09 -0.68 9.66
C ILE A 51 7.19 0.85 9.66
N ALA A 52 6.47 1.54 8.77
CA ALA A 52 6.47 3.00 8.72
C ALA A 52 5.94 3.60 10.03
N ASN A 53 4.79 3.11 10.51
CA ASN A 53 4.17 3.58 11.75
C ASN A 53 5.04 3.29 12.98
N LEU A 54 5.63 2.10 13.08
CA LEU A 54 6.55 1.76 14.17
C LEU A 54 7.81 2.64 14.12
N THR A 55 8.35 2.88 12.94
CA THR A 55 9.52 3.76 12.76
C THR A 55 9.19 5.19 13.17
N TYR A 56 7.99 5.67 12.83
CA TYR A 56 7.49 6.96 13.26
C TYR A 56 7.45 7.08 14.78
N GLU A 57 6.83 6.12 15.45
CA GLU A 57 6.67 6.11 16.91
C GLU A 57 8.03 6.04 17.63
N LEU A 58 8.93 5.15 17.20
CA LEU A 58 10.22 4.92 17.88
C LEU A 58 11.26 6.01 17.62
N VAL A 59 11.31 6.55 16.39
CA VAL A 59 12.40 7.45 15.97
C VAL A 59 11.99 8.92 16.08
N PHE A 60 10.71 9.22 15.85
CA PHE A 60 10.22 10.59 15.71
C PHE A 60 9.26 11.02 16.82
N GLY A 61 8.84 10.11 17.72
CA GLY A 61 7.88 10.37 18.81
C GLY A 61 8.27 11.43 19.86
N GLY A 62 9.42 12.09 19.73
CA GLY A 62 9.87 13.15 20.64
C GLY A 62 10.49 14.39 19.97
N VAL A 63 10.50 14.47 18.63
CA VAL A 63 11.25 15.52 17.92
C VAL A 63 10.34 16.35 17.02
N GLN A 64 10.14 17.63 17.37
CA GLN A 64 9.45 18.59 16.52
C GLN A 64 10.38 19.07 15.40
N PHE A 65 10.45 18.31 14.31
CA PHE A 65 10.94 18.83 13.04
C PHE A 65 9.86 18.66 11.98
N GLU A 66 9.16 19.76 11.69
CA GLU A 66 8.18 19.90 10.61
C GLU A 66 8.74 19.44 9.24
N ALA A 67 10.05 19.59 9.03
CA ALA A 67 10.75 19.12 7.84
C ALA A 67 10.92 17.57 7.78
N LEU A 68 11.03 16.89 8.93
CA LEU A 68 11.17 15.43 8.99
C LEU A 68 9.82 14.76 8.68
N THR A 69 8.72 15.24 9.28
CA THR A 69 7.38 14.72 9.00
C THR A 69 6.92 14.99 7.56
N THR A 70 7.23 16.17 7.00
CA THR A 70 6.72 16.51 5.66
C THR A 70 7.52 15.88 4.51
N ARG A 71 8.79 15.50 4.74
CA ARG A 71 9.65 14.96 3.67
C ARG A 71 10.19 13.57 3.95
N VAL A 72 10.66 13.31 5.17
CA VAL A 72 11.31 12.04 5.49
C VAL A 72 10.30 10.91 5.64
N ALA A 73 9.17 11.16 6.31
CA ALA A 73 8.12 10.16 6.46
C ALA A 73 7.56 9.69 5.08
N PRO A 74 7.10 10.59 4.17
CA PRO A 74 6.61 10.14 2.86
C PRO A 74 7.69 9.41 2.03
N THR A 75 8.94 9.87 2.10
CA THR A 75 10.05 9.20 1.39
C THR A 75 10.27 7.79 1.94
N LEU A 76 10.28 7.62 3.27
CA LEU A 76 10.44 6.32 3.91
C LEU A 76 9.29 5.38 3.53
N GLU A 77 8.06 5.88 3.51
CA GLU A 77 6.89 5.10 3.13
C GLU A 77 6.99 4.59 1.70
N GLU A 78 7.36 5.43 0.73
CA GLU A 78 7.55 5.02 -0.66
C GLU A 78 8.69 4.00 -0.81
N LEU A 79 9.78 4.17 -0.07
CA LEU A 79 10.87 3.19 -0.02
C LEU A 79 10.37 1.83 0.52
N LEU A 80 9.66 1.83 1.64
CA LEU A 80 9.10 0.61 2.25
C LEU A 80 8.10 -0.10 1.33
N LYS A 81 7.24 0.67 0.66
CA LYS A 81 6.31 0.14 -0.36
C LYS A 81 7.08 -0.56 -1.48
N SER A 82 8.16 0.05 -1.98
CA SER A 82 8.93 -0.48 -3.11
C SER A 82 9.67 -1.79 -2.82
N VAL A 83 9.95 -2.13 -1.56
CA VAL A 83 10.75 -3.32 -1.18
C VAL A 83 10.20 -4.61 -1.81
N VAL A 84 8.88 -4.82 -1.79
CA VAL A 84 8.29 -6.03 -2.36
C VAL A 84 8.43 -6.07 -3.88
N LEU A 85 8.41 -4.92 -4.55
CA LEU A 85 8.60 -4.85 -6.01
C LEU A 85 10.04 -5.18 -6.38
N VAL A 86 11.01 -4.66 -5.63
CA VAL A 86 12.42 -5.02 -5.80
C VAL A 86 12.59 -6.53 -5.68
N TYR A 87 12.02 -7.14 -4.63
CA TYR A 87 12.05 -8.59 -4.46
C TYR A 87 11.39 -9.36 -5.64
N LEU A 88 10.23 -8.90 -6.12
CA LEU A 88 9.47 -9.55 -7.18
C LEU A 88 10.16 -9.45 -8.55
N VAL A 89 10.85 -8.35 -8.85
CA VAL A 89 11.58 -8.17 -10.13
C VAL A 89 12.71 -9.19 -10.27
N TYR A 90 13.34 -9.61 -9.17
CA TYR A 90 14.37 -10.66 -9.21
C TYR A 90 13.80 -12.08 -9.32
N GLN A 91 12.47 -12.26 -9.31
CA GLN A 91 11.86 -13.58 -9.44
C GLN A 91 11.80 -14.02 -10.91
N PRO A 92 12.14 -15.28 -11.24
CA PRO A 92 12.08 -15.81 -12.60
C PRO A 92 10.69 -15.73 -13.27
N ARG A 93 9.65 -15.53 -12.47
CA ARG A 93 8.25 -15.42 -12.92
C ARG A 93 7.88 -14.01 -13.37
N PHE A 94 8.69 -13.00 -13.06
CA PHE A 94 8.46 -11.63 -13.46
C PHE A 94 8.89 -11.43 -14.92
N ARG A 95 7.93 -11.47 -15.84
CA ARG A 95 8.19 -11.46 -17.29
C ARG A 95 7.80 -10.14 -17.96
N TYR A 96 6.79 -9.46 -17.43
CA TYR A 96 6.25 -8.25 -18.03
C TYR A 96 6.26 -7.09 -17.04
N ILE A 97 6.68 -5.91 -17.53
CA ILE A 97 6.72 -4.68 -16.71
C ILE A 97 5.31 -4.30 -16.23
N VAL A 98 4.27 -4.59 -17.04
CA VAL A 98 2.87 -4.33 -16.71
C VAL A 98 2.44 -5.05 -15.42
N ASP A 99 2.92 -6.28 -15.19
CA ASP A 99 2.66 -6.99 -13.94
C ASP A 99 3.23 -6.22 -12.73
N GLY A 100 4.41 -5.62 -12.88
CA GLY A 100 5.04 -4.77 -11.87
C GLY A 100 4.23 -3.52 -11.55
N THR A 101 3.57 -2.93 -12.55
CA THR A 101 2.65 -1.80 -12.34
C THR A 101 1.44 -2.22 -11.51
N ILE A 102 0.83 -3.38 -11.81
CA ILE A 102 -0.31 -3.90 -11.03
C ILE A 102 0.11 -4.19 -9.58
N TYR A 103 1.28 -4.81 -9.37
CA TYR A 103 1.80 -5.05 -8.03
C TYR A 103 2.07 -3.75 -7.27
N GLY A 104 2.65 -2.74 -7.92
CA GLY A 104 2.90 -1.44 -7.29
C GLY A 104 1.62 -0.72 -6.89
N ILE A 105 0.61 -0.74 -7.77
CA ILE A 105 -0.73 -0.22 -7.46
C ILE A 105 -1.32 -0.95 -6.25
N ALA A 106 -1.25 -2.29 -6.23
CA ALA A 106 -1.77 -3.08 -5.12
C ALA A 106 -1.09 -2.73 -3.78
N VAL A 107 0.24 -2.56 -3.76
CA VAL A 107 0.98 -2.10 -2.57
C VAL A 107 0.49 -0.72 -2.12
N GLY A 108 0.42 0.24 -3.04
CA GLY A 108 0.01 1.61 -2.71
C GLY A 108 -1.41 1.67 -2.16
N ILE A 109 -2.34 0.93 -2.76
CA ILE A 109 -3.73 0.83 -2.30
C ILE A 109 -3.81 0.19 -0.91
N GLY A 110 -3.06 -0.89 -0.67
CA GLY A 110 -3.03 -1.54 0.64
C GLY A 110 -2.53 -0.58 1.72
N PHE A 111 -1.44 0.14 1.44
CA PHE A 111 -0.90 1.12 2.37
C PHE A 111 -1.90 2.25 2.65
N ALA A 112 -2.45 2.88 1.61
CA ALA A 112 -3.40 3.98 1.74
C ALA A 112 -4.68 3.57 2.49
N MET A 113 -5.14 2.32 2.30
CA MET A 113 -6.28 1.78 3.04
C MET A 113 -5.99 1.70 4.54
N SER A 114 -4.84 1.15 4.93
CA SER A 114 -4.46 1.07 6.35
C SER A 114 -4.26 2.45 6.97
N GLU A 115 -3.60 3.36 6.25
CA GLU A 115 -3.40 4.74 6.70
C GLU A 115 -4.75 5.44 6.93
N THR A 116 -5.69 5.30 5.99
CA THR A 116 -7.04 5.84 6.11
C THR A 116 -7.78 5.29 7.32
N ILE A 117 -7.76 3.98 7.52
CA ILE A 117 -8.52 3.33 8.59
C ILE A 117 -7.91 3.59 9.97
N MET A 118 -6.58 3.63 10.09
CA MET A 118 -5.90 3.67 11.39
C MET A 118 -5.54 5.09 11.84
N ILE A 119 -5.32 6.01 10.91
CA ILE A 119 -4.85 7.38 11.21
C ILE A 119 -5.95 8.41 10.99
N TYR A 120 -6.70 8.31 9.88
CA TYR A 120 -7.61 9.38 9.45
C TYR A 120 -9.09 9.17 9.84
N LEU A 121 -9.51 7.93 10.14
CA LEU A 121 -10.88 7.57 10.55
C LEU A 121 -11.00 7.30 12.06
#